data_AF-A0A7W7JZQ5-F1
#
_entry.id   AF-A0A7W7JZQ5-F1
#
_cell.length_a   1.000
_cell.length_b   1.000
_cell.length_c   1.000
_cell.angle_alpha   90.00
_cell.angle_beta   90.00
_cell.angle_gamma   90.00
#
_symmetry.space_group_name_H-M   'P 1'
#
loop_
_entity.id
_entity.type
_entity.pdbx_description
1 polymer ?
#
loop_
_entity_poly.entity_id
_entity_poly.type
_entity_poly.pdbx_seq_one_letter_code
_entity_poly.pdbx_strand_id
1 'polypeptide(L)'
;MKRIFILALVASAPALMAQTAAPQGPAGAAPASSPATTAIVFSEKGANGLGDLPMGVHRIPDSNVVISGHQGGIGALFGPIGMLVQSSINAEAGTGKVRNVEDDLRFDVRAKAIEMTNTIMAGDQFRTAFTLTPQPGGRTMTVTPYVVLTFVKKTEDVRPYIVLKTKVAIGDDSGKAIKYFCCEGKALPLAGLTENNGARLKELLTAELDTAINVMLLDRSQPFTRSDEAKVATNGLLPFVGKPLKWRGFTLGRYKDYDLIEFRGGMMVFSGVNIVEPGALEITPVVKK
;
A
#
# COMPACT_ATOMS: atom_id res chain seq x y z
N MET A 1 -18.96 103.95 8.03
CA MET A 1 -19.94 102.85 7.88
C MET A 1 -19.62 102.08 6.59
N LYS A 2 -19.63 100.73 6.66
CA LYS A 2 -19.77 99.72 5.59
C LYS A 2 -18.70 99.71 4.46
N ARG A 3 -17.59 98.98 4.59
CA ARG A 3 -17.32 97.53 4.31
C ARG A 3 -17.56 97.09 2.86
N ILE A 4 -16.44 96.85 2.16
CA ILE A 4 -16.33 96.19 0.85
C ILE A 4 -15.83 94.76 1.09
N PHE A 5 -16.46 93.78 0.43
CA PHE A 5 -16.05 92.37 0.40
C PHE A 5 -14.99 92.16 -0.68
N ILE A 6 -13.88 91.50 -0.34
CA ILE A 6 -12.97 90.88 -1.31
C ILE A 6 -12.83 89.41 -0.94
N LEU A 7 -13.14 88.57 -1.92
CA LEU A 7 -13.05 87.11 -1.91
C LEU A 7 -11.56 86.72 -2.05
N ALA A 8 -11.01 85.98 -1.08
CA ALA A 8 -9.68 85.41 -1.17
C ALA A 8 -9.78 83.88 -1.23
N LEU A 9 -9.36 83.30 -2.35
CA LEU A 9 -9.10 81.87 -2.51
C LEU A 9 -7.83 81.52 -1.73
N VAL A 10 -7.92 80.60 -0.78
CA VAL A 10 -6.76 80.00 -0.10
C VAL A 10 -6.70 78.53 -0.49
N ALA A 11 -5.66 78.17 -1.23
CA ALA A 11 -5.30 76.79 -1.53
C ALA A 11 -4.74 76.12 -0.26
N SER A 12 -5.41 75.08 0.22
CA SER A 12 -4.96 74.24 1.32
C SER A 12 -4.14 73.07 0.80
N ALA A 13 -2.83 73.09 1.07
CA ALA A 13 -1.96 71.92 0.97
C ALA A 13 -2.13 71.06 2.24
N PRO A 14 -2.33 69.73 2.15
CA PRO A 14 -2.34 68.87 3.33
C PRO A 14 -0.92 68.63 3.85
N ALA A 15 -0.77 68.76 5.17
CA ALA A 15 0.46 68.51 5.91
C ALA A 15 0.85 67.02 5.84
N LEU A 16 2.10 66.76 5.44
CA LEU A 16 2.73 65.44 5.48
C LEU A 16 3.06 65.10 6.95
N MET A 17 2.24 64.26 7.58
CA MET A 17 2.56 63.66 8.88
C MET A 17 3.50 62.48 8.67
N ALA A 18 4.76 62.63 9.08
CA ALA A 18 5.72 61.54 9.14
C ALA A 18 5.34 60.59 10.29
N GLN A 19 4.83 59.40 9.96
CA GLN A 19 4.75 58.29 10.92
C GLN A 19 6.13 57.64 11.02
N THR A 20 6.82 57.86 12.14
CA THR A 20 7.96 57.04 12.55
C THR A 20 7.49 55.62 12.82
N ALA A 21 7.95 54.67 12.01
CA ALA A 21 7.73 53.24 12.22
C ALA A 21 8.41 52.76 13.51
N ALA A 22 7.69 51.98 14.31
CA ALA A 22 8.24 51.31 15.48
C ALA A 22 9.32 50.29 15.07
N PRO A 23 10.36 50.06 15.90
CA PRO A 23 11.40 49.10 15.59
C PRO A 23 10.83 47.67 15.54
N GLN A 24 11.02 47.00 14.39
CA GLN A 24 10.70 45.58 14.24
C GLN A 24 11.62 44.77 15.17
N GLY A 25 11.03 44.11 16.15
CA GLY A 25 11.72 43.09 16.94
C GLY A 25 12.22 41.94 16.05
N PRO A 26 13.21 41.17 16.51
CA PRO A 26 13.78 40.07 15.72
C PRO A 26 12.66 39.13 15.28
N ALA A 27 12.65 38.80 13.99
CA ALA A 27 11.69 37.90 13.38
C ALA A 27 11.64 36.61 14.20
N GLY A 28 10.55 36.41 14.95
CA GLY A 28 10.28 35.15 15.61
C GLY A 28 10.34 34.06 14.55
N ALA A 29 11.15 33.03 14.80
CA ALA A 29 11.16 31.85 13.95
C ALA A 29 9.72 31.41 13.74
N ALA A 30 9.30 31.30 12.47
CA ALA A 30 8.01 30.73 12.14
C ALA A 30 7.87 29.41 12.91
N PRO A 31 6.74 29.17 13.61
CA PRO A 31 6.55 27.90 14.29
C PRO A 31 6.81 26.79 13.28
N ALA A 32 7.71 25.87 13.61
CA ALA A 32 7.98 24.71 12.78
C ALA A 32 6.64 24.10 12.41
N SER A 33 6.29 24.09 11.12
CA SER A 33 5.03 23.53 10.65
C SER A 33 4.92 22.12 11.22
N SER A 34 3.91 21.86 12.06
CA SER A 34 3.55 20.51 12.47
C SER A 34 3.57 19.63 11.22
N PRO A 35 4.21 18.44 11.25
CA PRO A 35 4.31 17.62 10.06
C PRO A 35 2.91 17.43 9.48
N ALA A 36 2.72 17.86 8.23
CA ALA A 36 1.40 17.83 7.61
C ALA A 36 0.86 16.40 7.65
N THR A 37 -0.25 16.24 8.37
CA THR A 37 -0.97 14.97 8.51
C THR A 37 -1.27 14.41 7.13
N THR A 38 -0.99 13.13 6.90
CA THR A 38 -1.17 12.51 5.58
C THR A 38 -2.60 11.97 5.44
N ALA A 39 -3.33 12.41 4.42
CA ALA A 39 -4.67 11.93 4.15
C ALA A 39 -4.65 10.53 3.54
N ILE A 40 -5.43 9.59 4.07
CA ILE A 40 -5.56 8.24 3.53
C ILE A 40 -6.74 8.21 2.55
N VAL A 41 -6.49 7.77 1.32
CA VAL A 41 -7.51 7.62 0.28
C VAL A 41 -7.44 6.23 -0.33
N PHE A 42 -8.57 5.55 -0.44
CA PHE A 42 -8.65 4.22 -1.05
C PHE A 42 -8.98 4.31 -2.54
N SER A 43 -8.08 3.79 -3.37
CA SER A 43 -8.25 3.72 -4.82
C SER A 43 -9.49 2.91 -5.18
N GLU A 44 -10.33 3.44 -6.07
CA GLU A 44 -11.42 2.68 -6.71
C GLU A 44 -10.89 1.72 -7.78
N LYS A 45 -9.73 2.06 -8.38
CA LYS A 45 -9.04 1.18 -9.31
C LYS A 45 -8.29 0.11 -8.53
N GLY A 46 -8.53 -1.15 -8.86
CA GLY A 46 -7.74 -2.29 -8.36
C GLY A 46 -6.30 -2.30 -8.91
N ALA A 47 -5.49 -3.25 -8.43
CA ALA A 47 -4.14 -3.51 -8.94
C ALA A 47 -4.12 -3.58 -10.47
N ASN A 48 -3.15 -2.97 -11.14
CA ASN A 48 -3.08 -3.00 -12.60
C ASN A 48 -1.63 -2.85 -13.15
N GLY A 49 -1.44 -3.31 -14.38
CA GLY A 49 -0.14 -3.27 -15.07
C GLY A 49 0.91 -4.23 -14.51
N LEU A 50 2.05 -4.30 -15.21
CA LEU A 50 3.17 -5.21 -14.93
C LEU A 50 3.87 -4.93 -13.59
N GLY A 51 3.70 -3.71 -13.07
CA GLY A 51 4.21 -3.32 -11.76
C GLY A 51 3.46 -4.01 -10.63
N ASP A 52 2.17 -4.31 -10.80
CA ASP A 52 1.32 -4.87 -9.74
C ASP A 52 1.04 -6.35 -9.92
N LEU A 53 0.80 -6.77 -11.16
CA LEU A 53 0.38 -8.13 -11.50
C LEU A 53 1.31 -8.75 -12.55
N PRO A 54 1.66 -10.05 -12.40
CA PRO A 54 2.35 -10.77 -13.46
C PRO A 54 1.42 -11.03 -14.66
N MET A 55 2.01 -11.24 -15.84
CA MET A 55 1.25 -11.59 -17.05
C MET A 55 0.57 -12.95 -16.94
N GLY A 56 -0.70 -13.05 -17.34
CA GLY A 56 -1.44 -14.33 -17.34
C GLY A 56 -2.02 -14.73 -15.99
N VAL A 57 -2.22 -13.76 -15.08
CA VAL A 57 -3.11 -13.96 -13.92
C VAL A 57 -4.57 -13.86 -14.36
N HIS A 58 -5.44 -14.60 -13.69
CA HIS A 58 -6.89 -14.48 -13.85
C HIS A 58 -7.45 -13.54 -12.78
N ARG A 59 -8.53 -12.80 -13.08
CA ARG A 59 -9.26 -12.00 -12.10
C ARG A 59 -10.64 -12.56 -11.92
N ILE A 60 -11.06 -12.74 -10.67
CA ILE A 60 -12.46 -13.03 -10.39
C ILE A 60 -13.26 -11.77 -10.78
N PRO A 61 -14.28 -11.90 -11.65
CA PRO A 61 -15.10 -10.78 -12.09
C PRO A 61 -15.68 -9.97 -10.93
N ASP A 62 -15.82 -8.66 -11.15
CA ASP A 62 -16.40 -7.70 -10.20
C ASP A 62 -15.75 -7.74 -8.80
N SER A 63 -14.45 -8.06 -8.76
CA SER A 63 -13.68 -8.13 -7.52
C SER A 63 -12.24 -7.68 -7.70
N ASN A 64 -11.56 -7.42 -6.58
CA ASN A 64 -10.12 -7.19 -6.53
C ASN A 64 -9.34 -8.47 -6.17
N VAL A 65 -9.87 -9.65 -6.55
CA VAL A 65 -9.24 -10.95 -6.31
C VAL A 65 -8.55 -11.45 -7.57
N VAL A 66 -7.26 -11.76 -7.44
CA VAL A 66 -6.39 -12.22 -8.52
C VAL A 66 -5.96 -13.66 -8.27
N ILE A 67 -6.13 -14.52 -9.27
CA ILE A 67 -5.72 -15.91 -9.26
C ILE A 67 -4.39 -16.07 -10.00
N SER A 68 -3.43 -16.75 -9.36
CA SER A 68 -2.04 -16.89 -9.85
C SER A 68 -1.43 -18.25 -9.48
N GLY A 69 -0.16 -18.48 -9.80
CA GLY A 69 0.56 -19.72 -9.49
C GLY A 69 0.56 -20.78 -10.60
N HIS A 70 -0.29 -20.61 -11.61
CA HIS A 70 -0.39 -21.48 -12.80
C HIS A 70 0.66 -21.18 -13.87
N GLN A 71 1.31 -20.01 -13.80
CA GLN A 71 2.30 -19.60 -14.79
C GLN A 71 3.51 -20.56 -14.84
N GLY A 72 3.95 -20.87 -16.05
CA GLY A 72 5.05 -21.78 -16.36
C GLY A 72 6.43 -21.33 -15.85
N GLY A 73 6.68 -21.39 -14.54
CA GLY A 73 7.99 -21.03 -13.97
C GLY A 73 8.32 -19.54 -14.12
N ILE A 74 9.45 -19.13 -13.53
CA ILE A 74 9.89 -17.73 -13.54
C ILE A 74 10.14 -17.27 -14.99
N GLY A 75 10.66 -18.13 -15.87
CA GLY A 75 10.90 -17.77 -17.29
C GLY A 75 9.65 -17.37 -18.08
N ALA A 76 8.47 -17.97 -17.83
CA ALA A 76 7.23 -17.61 -18.52
C ALA A 76 6.57 -16.33 -17.98
N LEU A 77 7.00 -15.85 -16.80
CA LEU A 77 6.58 -14.56 -16.26
C LEU A 77 7.31 -13.39 -16.96
N PHE A 78 8.44 -13.64 -17.65
CA PHE A 78 9.41 -12.60 -18.00
C PHE A 78 10.02 -12.66 -19.43
N GLY A 79 9.55 -13.55 -20.34
CA GLY A 79 10.11 -13.70 -21.70
C GLY A 79 9.17 -13.32 -22.86
N PRO A 80 9.57 -12.48 -23.84
CA PRO A 80 8.65 -11.90 -24.85
C PRO A 80 8.04 -12.85 -25.87
N ILE A 81 8.74 -13.93 -26.23
CA ILE A 81 8.27 -14.87 -27.26
C ILE A 81 7.40 -15.99 -26.64
N GLY A 82 7.54 -16.26 -25.33
CA GLY A 82 6.64 -17.14 -24.57
C GLY A 82 5.40 -16.44 -23.99
N MET A 83 5.35 -15.11 -24.03
CA MET A 83 4.33 -14.29 -23.35
C MET A 83 2.93 -14.36 -23.98
N LEU A 84 2.80 -14.58 -25.29
CA LEU A 84 1.50 -14.52 -25.98
C LEU A 84 0.71 -15.83 -25.93
N VAL A 85 1.36 -16.97 -26.12
CA VAL A 85 0.68 -18.29 -26.13
C VAL A 85 0.46 -18.82 -24.71
N GLN A 86 1.37 -18.51 -23.78
CA GLN A 86 1.29 -19.04 -22.42
C GLN A 86 0.34 -18.22 -21.52
N SER A 87 0.09 -16.94 -21.82
CA SER A 87 -0.81 -16.11 -21.01
C SER A 87 -2.27 -16.53 -21.13
N SER A 88 -2.73 -16.94 -22.32
CA SER A 88 -4.05 -17.54 -22.52
C SER A 88 -4.18 -18.88 -21.79
N ILE A 89 -3.19 -19.78 -21.94
CA ILE A 89 -3.17 -21.09 -21.27
C ILE A 89 -3.15 -20.95 -19.73
N ASN A 90 -2.36 -20.01 -19.20
CA ASN A 90 -2.27 -19.79 -17.75
C ASN A 90 -3.56 -19.17 -17.19
N ALA A 91 -4.15 -18.22 -17.91
CA ALA A 91 -5.43 -17.63 -17.55
C ALA A 91 -6.55 -18.67 -17.63
N GLU A 92 -6.56 -19.50 -18.66
CA GLU A 92 -7.51 -20.60 -18.86
C GLU A 92 -7.37 -21.68 -17.78
N ALA A 93 -6.14 -22.05 -17.38
CA ALA A 93 -5.90 -22.93 -16.25
C ALA A 93 -6.39 -22.32 -14.94
N GLY A 94 -6.15 -21.02 -14.72
CA GLY A 94 -6.68 -20.29 -13.57
C GLY A 94 -8.20 -20.28 -13.54
N THR A 95 -8.84 -19.93 -14.66
CA THR A 95 -10.31 -19.98 -14.84
C THR A 95 -10.86 -21.38 -14.59
N GLY A 96 -10.19 -22.43 -15.11
CA GLY A 96 -10.64 -23.81 -14.94
C GLY A 96 -10.67 -24.27 -13.48
N LYS A 97 -9.70 -23.85 -12.66
CA LYS A 97 -9.60 -24.25 -11.25
C LYS A 97 -10.62 -23.60 -10.33
N VAL A 98 -11.04 -22.38 -10.66
CA VAL A 98 -12.00 -21.62 -9.84
C VAL A 98 -13.41 -21.66 -10.42
N ARG A 99 -13.61 -22.39 -11.52
CA ARG A 99 -14.90 -22.53 -12.17
C ARG A 99 -15.91 -23.11 -11.19
N ASN A 100 -17.05 -22.43 -11.07
CA ASN A 100 -18.17 -22.72 -10.18
C ASN A 100 -17.97 -22.36 -8.69
N VAL A 101 -16.82 -21.78 -8.32
CA VAL A 101 -16.57 -21.28 -6.95
C VAL A 101 -16.19 -19.80 -6.94
N GLU A 102 -16.35 -19.09 -8.07
CA GLU A 102 -15.96 -17.68 -8.21
C GLU A 102 -16.67 -16.79 -7.18
N ASP A 103 -17.95 -17.05 -6.91
CA ASP A 103 -18.75 -16.29 -5.96
C ASP A 103 -18.27 -16.46 -4.52
N ASP A 104 -17.81 -17.66 -4.16
CA ASP A 104 -17.23 -17.97 -2.84
C ASP A 104 -15.88 -17.27 -2.64
N LEU A 105 -15.14 -17.07 -3.72
CA LEU A 105 -13.85 -16.38 -3.72
C LEU A 105 -13.99 -14.85 -3.72
N ARG A 106 -15.18 -14.29 -3.96
CA ARG A 106 -15.38 -12.84 -3.94
C ARG A 106 -15.19 -12.28 -2.53
N PHE A 107 -14.34 -11.26 -2.44
CA PHE A 107 -14.10 -10.49 -1.23
C PHE A 107 -13.93 -9.02 -1.58
N ASP A 108 -14.79 -8.16 -1.03
CA ASP A 108 -14.65 -6.70 -1.17
C ASP A 108 -13.60 -6.17 -0.19
N VAL A 109 -12.35 -6.48 -0.51
CA VAL A 109 -11.18 -6.05 0.26
C VAL A 109 -11.09 -4.53 0.37
N ARG A 110 -11.64 -3.77 -0.59
CA ARG A 110 -11.61 -2.30 -0.54
C ARG A 110 -12.58 -1.79 0.50
N ALA A 111 -13.84 -2.20 0.46
CA ALA A 111 -14.82 -1.81 1.45
C ALA A 111 -14.37 -2.22 2.86
N LYS A 112 -13.83 -3.44 3.01
CA LYS A 112 -13.33 -3.92 4.30
C LYS A 112 -12.12 -3.13 4.80
N ALA A 113 -11.20 -2.76 3.90
CA ALA A 113 -10.05 -1.94 4.28
C ALA A 113 -10.44 -0.52 4.72
N ILE A 114 -11.44 0.08 4.06
CA ILE A 114 -12.02 1.38 4.46
C ILE A 114 -12.63 1.26 5.85
N GLU A 115 -13.50 0.26 6.07
CA GLU A 115 -14.15 0.01 7.36
C GLU A 115 -13.11 -0.12 8.49
N MET A 116 -12.13 -1.02 8.33
CA MET A 116 -11.09 -1.26 9.34
C MET A 116 -10.21 -0.04 9.58
N THR A 117 -9.82 0.67 8.52
CA THR A 117 -8.99 1.86 8.67
C THR A 117 -9.75 2.96 9.41
N ASN A 118 -11.05 3.14 9.15
CA ASN A 118 -11.87 4.09 9.90
C ASN A 118 -11.93 3.71 11.39
N THR A 119 -12.12 2.43 11.70
CA THR A 119 -12.11 1.93 13.09
C THR A 119 -10.76 2.17 13.77
N ILE A 120 -9.64 1.86 13.11
CA ILE A 120 -8.29 2.07 13.65
C ILE A 120 -8.01 3.57 13.86
N MET A 121 -8.42 4.40 12.90
CA MET A 121 -8.25 5.86 12.94
C MET A 121 -9.14 6.55 13.98
N ALA A 122 -10.16 5.88 14.50
CA ALA A 122 -10.93 6.38 15.65
C ALA A 122 -10.16 6.30 16.97
N GLY A 123 -9.08 5.50 17.03
CA GLY A 123 -8.15 5.45 18.16
C GLY A 123 -7.08 6.56 18.12
N ASP A 124 -6.34 6.70 19.23
CA ASP A 124 -5.35 7.77 19.36
C ASP A 124 -4.00 7.49 18.69
N GLN A 125 -3.68 6.23 18.39
CA GLN A 125 -2.33 5.82 17.94
C GLN A 125 -1.86 6.55 16.67
N PHE A 126 -2.77 6.81 15.73
CA PHE A 126 -2.43 7.31 14.40
C PHE A 126 -2.94 8.72 14.10
N ARG A 127 -3.67 9.34 15.04
CA ARG A 127 -4.38 10.62 14.83
C ARG A 127 -3.49 11.81 14.49
N THR A 128 -2.22 11.77 14.88
CA THR A 128 -1.25 12.84 14.58
C THR A 128 -0.59 12.65 13.21
N ALA A 129 -0.47 11.40 12.76
CA ALA A 129 0.20 11.04 11.52
C ALA A 129 -0.74 11.05 10.31
N PHE A 130 -2.00 10.64 10.50
CA PHE A 130 -2.96 10.46 9.41
C PHE A 130 -4.31 11.13 9.66
N THR A 131 -5.00 11.42 8.55
CA THR A 131 -6.39 11.91 8.50
C THR A 131 -7.15 11.17 7.41
N LEU A 132 -8.47 11.15 7.49
CA LEU A 132 -9.33 10.59 6.45
C LEU A 132 -9.81 11.65 5.44
N THR A 133 -9.51 12.93 5.70
CA THR A 133 -9.95 14.05 4.87
C THR A 133 -8.77 14.73 4.19
N PRO A 134 -8.63 14.61 2.85
CA PRO A 134 -7.64 15.36 2.09
C PRO A 134 -7.72 16.85 2.33
N GLN A 135 -6.55 17.49 2.49
CA GLN A 135 -6.43 18.93 2.60
C GLN A 135 -5.81 19.49 1.31
N PRO A 136 -6.24 20.67 0.82
CA PRO A 136 -5.60 21.33 -0.32
C PRO A 136 -4.09 21.51 -0.10
N GLY A 137 -3.28 21.06 -1.06
CA GLY A 137 -1.81 21.09 -0.94
C GLY A 137 -1.20 20.13 0.10
N GLY A 138 -2.03 19.29 0.74
CA GLY A 138 -1.60 18.32 1.75
C GLY A 138 -1.04 17.02 1.15
N ARG A 139 -0.42 16.22 2.02
CA ARG A 139 0.10 14.89 1.64
C ARG A 139 -1.06 13.91 1.51
N THR A 140 -1.09 13.13 0.44
CA THR A 140 -2.10 12.09 0.24
C THR A 140 -1.43 10.73 0.07
N MET A 141 -1.80 9.77 0.92
CA MET A 141 -1.48 8.37 0.74
C MET A 141 -2.64 7.65 0.05
N THR A 142 -2.45 7.28 -1.21
CA THR A 142 -3.37 6.37 -1.89
C THR A 142 -3.07 4.93 -1.51
N VAL A 143 -4.09 4.19 -1.09
CA VAL A 143 -4.06 2.76 -0.78
C VAL A 143 -4.86 2.00 -1.85
N THR A 144 -4.23 1.02 -2.50
CA THR A 144 -4.85 0.12 -3.47
C THR A 144 -4.84 -1.30 -2.90
N PRO A 145 -5.93 -1.73 -2.26
CA PRO A 145 -6.05 -3.07 -1.70
C PRO A 145 -6.45 -4.09 -2.76
N TYR A 146 -5.88 -5.29 -2.72
CA TYR A 146 -6.28 -6.43 -3.56
C TYR A 146 -5.88 -7.75 -2.90
N VAL A 147 -6.49 -8.84 -3.35
CA VAL A 147 -6.20 -10.21 -2.89
C VAL A 147 -5.47 -10.97 -3.99
N VAL A 148 -4.49 -11.78 -3.61
CA VAL A 148 -3.83 -12.73 -4.51
C VAL A 148 -4.03 -14.14 -3.98
N LEU A 149 -4.72 -14.99 -4.73
CA LEU A 149 -4.81 -16.42 -4.49
C LEU A 149 -3.73 -17.11 -5.33
N THR A 150 -2.68 -17.58 -4.66
CA THR A 150 -1.55 -18.25 -5.33
C THR A 150 -1.73 -19.76 -5.20
N PHE A 151 -1.98 -20.45 -6.31
CA PHE A 151 -2.06 -21.90 -6.32
C PHE A 151 -0.69 -22.54 -6.19
N VAL A 152 -0.59 -23.56 -5.34
CA VAL A 152 0.60 -24.39 -5.19
C VAL A 152 0.60 -25.46 -6.27
N LYS A 153 1.73 -25.59 -6.96
CA LYS A 153 1.90 -26.60 -8.00
C LYS A 153 1.78 -28.00 -7.41
N LYS A 154 0.99 -28.84 -8.08
CA LYS A 154 0.78 -30.27 -7.80
C LYS A 154 -0.13 -30.62 -6.62
N THR A 155 -0.57 -29.68 -5.78
CA THR A 155 -1.38 -30.01 -4.59
C THR A 155 -2.81 -29.46 -4.59
N GLU A 156 -3.22 -28.71 -5.61
CA GLU A 156 -4.51 -27.96 -5.64
C GLU A 156 -4.67 -26.91 -4.52
N ASP A 157 -3.76 -26.87 -3.55
CA ASP A 157 -3.79 -25.90 -2.45
C ASP A 157 -3.59 -24.47 -2.95
N VAL A 158 -4.14 -23.54 -2.19
CA VAL A 158 -4.11 -22.10 -2.44
C VAL A 158 -3.52 -21.41 -1.23
N ARG A 159 -2.68 -20.41 -1.51
CA ARG A 159 -2.20 -19.46 -0.51
C ARG A 159 -2.79 -18.08 -0.77
N PRO A 160 -3.74 -17.62 0.07
CA PRO A 160 -4.28 -16.27 -0.01
C PRO A 160 -3.30 -15.23 0.53
N TYR A 161 -3.16 -14.12 -0.18
CA TYR A 161 -2.40 -12.95 0.26
C TYR A 161 -3.29 -11.71 0.22
N ILE A 162 -3.27 -10.91 1.27
CA ILE A 162 -3.67 -9.51 1.23
C ILE A 162 -2.49 -8.71 0.70
N VAL A 163 -2.77 -7.81 -0.25
CA VAL A 163 -1.80 -6.85 -0.74
C VAL A 163 -2.33 -5.43 -0.60
N LEU A 164 -1.60 -4.60 0.14
CA LEU A 164 -1.84 -3.16 0.24
C LEU A 164 -0.73 -2.42 -0.49
N LYS A 165 -1.01 -1.94 -1.70
CA LYS A 165 -0.11 -1.03 -2.39
C LYS A 165 -0.39 0.39 -1.92
N THR A 166 0.65 1.10 -1.51
CA THR A 166 0.56 2.47 -1.03
C THR A 166 1.46 3.39 -1.82
N LYS A 167 1.00 4.60 -2.08
CA LYS A 167 1.78 5.66 -2.73
C LYS A 167 1.47 6.99 -2.05
N VAL A 168 2.50 7.67 -1.54
CA VAL A 168 2.36 8.93 -0.81
C VAL A 168 2.79 10.06 -1.73
N ALA A 169 1.84 10.90 -2.14
CA ALA A 169 2.08 12.07 -2.97
C ALA A 169 2.26 13.33 -2.12
N ILE A 170 3.15 14.22 -2.56
CA ILE A 170 3.44 15.52 -1.95
C ILE A 170 3.56 16.56 -3.07
N GLY A 171 2.60 17.47 -3.19
CA GLY A 171 2.53 18.39 -4.32
C GLY A 171 2.49 17.63 -5.65
N ASP A 172 3.44 17.95 -6.55
CA ASP A 172 3.57 17.29 -7.85
C ASP A 172 4.37 15.97 -7.80
N ASP A 173 5.06 15.68 -6.70
CA ASP A 173 5.74 14.39 -6.54
C ASP A 173 4.71 13.31 -6.22
N SER A 174 4.52 12.40 -7.17
CA SER A 174 3.63 11.26 -6.98
C SER A 174 4.17 10.25 -5.95
N GLY A 175 5.48 10.26 -5.66
CA GLY A 175 6.12 9.42 -4.65
C GLY A 175 6.33 7.96 -5.05
N LYS A 176 7.12 7.24 -4.26
CA LYS A 176 7.44 5.82 -4.48
C LYS A 176 6.36 4.91 -3.90
N ALA A 177 5.95 3.92 -4.70
CA ALA A 177 5.04 2.89 -4.23
C ALA A 177 5.74 1.89 -3.30
N ILE A 178 5.07 1.50 -2.21
CA ILE A 178 5.44 0.38 -1.34
C ILE A 178 4.25 -0.57 -1.27
N LYS A 179 4.51 -1.87 -1.40
CA LYS A 179 3.48 -2.89 -1.21
C LYS A 179 3.70 -3.59 0.12
N TYR A 180 2.62 -3.87 0.82
CA TYR A 180 2.60 -4.71 2.01
C TYR A 180 1.87 -6.00 1.66
N PHE A 181 2.54 -7.14 1.83
CA PHE A 181 1.99 -8.46 1.58
C PHE A 181 1.79 -9.15 2.92
N CYS A 182 0.59 -9.62 3.20
CA CYS A 182 0.27 -10.37 4.41
C CYS A 182 -0.44 -11.66 4.01
N CYS A 183 -0.11 -12.77 4.65
CA CYS A 183 -0.73 -14.05 4.37
C CYS A 183 -0.62 -14.99 5.56
N GLU A 184 -1.57 -15.92 5.61
CA GLU A 184 -1.45 -17.11 6.44
C GLU A 184 -0.25 -17.97 5.99
N GLY A 185 0.41 -18.60 6.96
CA GLY A 185 1.67 -19.31 6.84
C GLY A 185 1.60 -20.54 5.96
N LYS A 186 0.46 -21.20 5.89
CA LYS A 186 0.29 -22.46 5.14
C LYS A 186 -0.60 -22.27 3.92
N ALA A 187 -0.32 -23.05 2.88
CA ALA A 187 -1.28 -23.23 1.80
C ALA A 187 -2.42 -24.12 2.30
N LEU A 188 -3.64 -23.83 1.85
CA LEU A 188 -4.86 -24.48 2.29
C LEU A 188 -5.60 -25.06 1.08
N PRO A 189 -6.29 -26.20 1.24
CA PRO A 189 -7.10 -26.76 0.16
C PRO A 189 -8.16 -25.76 -0.31
N LEU A 190 -8.29 -25.55 -1.63
CA LEU A 190 -9.28 -24.63 -2.20
C LEU A 190 -10.70 -24.97 -1.73
N ALA A 191 -11.07 -26.26 -1.74
CA ALA A 191 -12.39 -26.73 -1.34
C ALA A 191 -12.77 -26.24 0.06
N GLY A 192 -11.86 -26.36 1.04
CA GLY A 192 -12.11 -25.91 2.40
C GLY A 192 -12.15 -24.39 2.56
N LEU A 193 -11.59 -23.63 1.61
CA LEU A 193 -11.68 -22.18 1.57
C LEU A 193 -12.99 -21.69 0.96
N THR A 194 -13.57 -22.44 0.01
CA THR A 194 -14.80 -22.08 -0.71
C THR A 194 -16.07 -22.61 -0.05
N GLU A 195 -15.97 -23.56 0.88
CA GLU A 195 -17.09 -24.03 1.69
C GLU A 195 -17.88 -22.90 2.37
N ASN A 196 -19.18 -23.12 2.55
CA ASN A 196 -20.09 -22.21 3.26
C ASN A 196 -20.03 -20.77 2.74
N ASN A 197 -20.12 -20.59 1.42
CA ASN A 197 -20.02 -19.30 0.75
C ASN A 197 -18.68 -18.58 1.00
N GLY A 198 -17.59 -19.34 1.09
CA GLY A 198 -16.25 -18.83 1.34
C GLY A 198 -16.02 -18.24 2.73
N ALA A 199 -16.81 -18.64 3.74
CA ALA A 199 -16.75 -18.05 5.09
C ALA A 199 -15.33 -18.11 5.68
N ARG A 200 -14.66 -19.25 5.55
CA ARG A 200 -13.28 -19.44 6.04
C ARG A 200 -12.27 -18.53 5.32
N LEU A 201 -12.39 -18.40 4.01
CA LEU A 201 -11.54 -17.48 3.25
C LEU A 201 -11.73 -16.03 3.71
N LYS A 202 -12.99 -15.62 3.90
CA LYS A 202 -13.34 -14.26 4.33
C LYS A 202 -12.80 -13.96 5.74
N GLU A 203 -12.89 -14.92 6.65
CA GLU A 203 -12.31 -14.81 8.00
C GLU A 203 -10.80 -14.64 7.95
N LEU A 204 -10.10 -15.51 7.22
CA LEU A 204 -8.65 -15.46 7.00
C LEU A 204 -8.23 -14.11 6.42
N LEU A 205 -8.84 -13.70 5.30
CA LEU A 205 -8.51 -12.44 4.63
C LEU A 205 -8.81 -11.22 5.51
N THR A 206 -9.83 -11.29 6.37
CA THR A 206 -10.16 -10.23 7.33
C THR A 206 -9.07 -10.10 8.40
N ALA A 207 -8.60 -11.21 8.97
CA ALA A 207 -7.52 -11.20 9.97
C ALA A 207 -6.20 -10.70 9.37
N GLU A 208 -5.85 -11.17 8.18
CA GLU A 208 -4.63 -10.75 7.48
C GLU A 208 -4.69 -9.28 7.03
N LEU A 209 -5.89 -8.78 6.70
CA LEU A 209 -6.08 -7.37 6.35
C LEU A 209 -5.89 -6.45 7.54
N ASP A 210 -6.39 -6.81 8.73
CA ASP A 210 -6.14 -6.06 9.96
C ASP A 210 -4.64 -5.94 10.24
N THR A 211 -3.91 -7.05 10.17
CA THR A 211 -2.45 -7.07 10.35
C THR A 211 -1.75 -6.20 9.30
N ALA A 212 -2.13 -6.34 8.03
CA ALA A 212 -1.56 -5.57 6.93
C ALA A 212 -1.78 -4.05 7.10
N ILE A 213 -2.98 -3.62 7.48
CA ILE A 213 -3.31 -2.21 7.70
C ILE A 213 -2.47 -1.64 8.85
N ASN A 214 -2.39 -2.34 9.98
CA ASN A 214 -1.61 -1.87 11.13
C ASN A 214 -0.12 -1.74 10.80
N VAL A 215 0.48 -2.75 10.15
CA VAL A 215 1.90 -2.69 9.73
C VAL A 215 2.12 -1.58 8.70
N MET A 216 1.21 -1.41 7.74
CA MET A 216 1.26 -0.34 6.75
C MET A 216 1.24 1.04 7.43
N LEU A 217 0.28 1.28 8.34
CA LEU A 217 0.17 2.56 9.04
C LEU A 217 1.40 2.84 9.91
N LEU A 218 1.92 1.84 10.61
CA LEU A 218 3.17 1.94 11.38
C LEU A 218 4.35 2.30 10.48
N ASP A 219 4.62 1.56 9.41
CA ASP A 219 5.75 1.85 8.50
C ASP A 219 5.60 3.21 7.80
N ARG A 220 4.37 3.68 7.58
CA ARG A 220 4.12 4.96 6.91
C ARG A 220 4.19 6.17 7.84
N SER A 221 3.88 6.00 9.13
CA SER A 221 4.06 7.06 10.14
C SER A 221 5.46 7.07 10.73
N GLN A 222 6.02 5.89 11.01
CA GLN A 222 7.34 5.67 11.57
C GLN A 222 8.02 4.50 10.84
N PRO A 223 8.71 4.79 9.72
CA PRO A 223 9.31 3.76 8.89
C PRO A 223 10.22 2.81 9.67
N PHE A 224 10.07 1.51 9.42
CA PHE A 224 10.98 0.52 9.96
C PHE A 224 12.41 0.76 9.45
N THR A 225 13.40 0.39 10.27
CA THR A 225 14.82 0.59 9.93
C THR A 225 15.20 -0.24 8.71
N ARG A 226 15.67 0.42 7.65
CA ARG A 226 16.07 -0.19 6.38
C ARG A 226 17.60 -0.25 6.32
N SER A 227 18.19 -1.31 6.88
CA SER A 227 19.65 -1.52 6.89
C SER A 227 20.11 -2.47 5.77
N ASP A 228 21.17 -2.11 5.07
CA ASP A 228 21.83 -2.99 4.08
C ASP A 228 22.62 -4.14 4.72
N GLU A 229 22.83 -4.09 6.04
CA GLU A 229 23.54 -5.13 6.80
C GLU A 229 22.60 -6.23 7.28
N ALA A 230 21.30 -5.93 7.39
CA ALA A 230 20.26 -6.83 7.87
C ALA A 230 19.80 -7.87 6.82
N LYS A 231 20.73 -8.41 6.03
CA LYS A 231 20.43 -9.33 4.92
C LYS A 231 19.99 -10.70 5.41
N VAL A 232 18.92 -11.21 4.82
CA VAL A 232 18.41 -12.57 5.05
C VAL A 232 18.23 -13.30 3.72
N ALA A 233 18.39 -14.62 3.75
CA ALA A 233 17.96 -15.52 2.71
C ALA A 233 16.65 -16.16 3.13
N THR A 234 15.67 -16.15 2.23
CA THR A 234 14.34 -16.70 2.45
C THR A 234 14.11 -17.88 1.52
N ASN A 235 13.36 -18.89 1.96
CA ASN A 235 12.87 -19.98 1.13
C ASN A 235 11.42 -20.30 1.47
N GLY A 236 10.55 -20.30 0.47
CA GLY A 236 9.14 -20.65 0.65
C GLY A 236 8.25 -20.11 -0.45
N LEU A 237 6.94 -20.22 -0.26
CA LEU A 237 5.95 -19.76 -1.23
C LEU A 237 5.85 -18.23 -1.15
N LEU A 238 6.09 -17.57 -2.29
CA LEU A 238 5.94 -16.12 -2.44
C LEU A 238 4.68 -15.80 -3.23
N PRO A 239 4.09 -14.60 -3.07
CA PRO A 239 2.89 -14.24 -3.81
C PRO A 239 3.15 -14.36 -5.32
N PHE A 240 2.14 -14.85 -6.05
CA PHE A 240 2.17 -15.16 -7.48
C PHE A 240 3.01 -16.36 -7.90
N VAL A 241 3.84 -16.93 -7.02
CA VAL A 241 4.76 -18.02 -7.34
C VAL A 241 4.25 -19.34 -6.77
N GLY A 242 3.73 -20.22 -7.64
CA GLY A 242 3.16 -21.52 -7.22
C GLY A 242 4.16 -22.59 -6.78
N LYS A 243 5.44 -22.24 -6.58
CA LYS A 243 6.47 -23.15 -6.05
C LYS A 243 7.40 -22.39 -5.11
N PRO A 244 8.01 -23.07 -4.11
CA PRO A 244 8.98 -22.42 -3.25
C PRO A 244 10.10 -21.74 -4.04
N LEU A 245 10.47 -20.53 -3.64
CA LEU A 245 11.52 -19.73 -4.25
C LEU A 245 12.52 -19.30 -3.18
N LYS A 246 13.81 -19.56 -3.44
CA LYS A 246 14.89 -18.98 -2.66
C LYS A 246 15.11 -17.54 -3.11
N TRP A 247 15.12 -16.61 -2.16
CA TRP A 247 15.29 -15.18 -2.44
C TRP A 247 16.12 -14.49 -1.35
N ARG A 248 16.61 -13.29 -1.63
CA ARG A 248 17.31 -12.45 -0.65
C ARG A 248 16.45 -11.24 -0.31
N GLY A 249 16.35 -10.97 0.98
CA GLY A 249 15.65 -9.81 1.52
C GLY A 249 16.44 -9.15 2.63
N PHE A 250 15.77 -8.22 3.30
CA PHE A 250 16.29 -7.50 4.45
C PHE A 250 15.27 -7.60 5.57
N THR A 251 15.68 -7.99 6.77
CA THR A 251 14.77 -7.95 7.92
C THR A 251 14.54 -6.51 8.35
N LEU A 252 13.28 -6.18 8.63
CA LEU A 252 12.82 -4.92 9.20
C LEU A 252 12.48 -5.07 10.70
N GLY A 253 12.71 -6.25 11.28
CA GLY A 253 12.28 -6.61 12.63
C GLY A 253 11.03 -7.48 12.64
N ARG A 254 10.21 -7.32 13.69
CA ARG A 254 9.00 -8.11 13.93
C ARG A 254 7.82 -7.21 14.24
N TYR A 255 6.62 -7.67 13.90
CA TYR A 255 5.36 -7.11 14.36
C TYR A 255 4.52 -8.22 14.98
N LYS A 256 4.31 -8.16 16.30
CA LYS A 256 3.79 -9.30 17.07
C LYS A 256 4.63 -10.56 16.74
N ASP A 257 3.98 -11.62 16.29
CA ASP A 257 4.65 -12.88 15.92
C ASP A 257 5.14 -12.92 14.47
N TYR A 258 4.82 -11.91 13.65
CA TYR A 258 5.21 -11.86 12.24
C TYR A 258 6.62 -11.31 12.06
N ASP A 259 7.41 -11.95 11.21
CA ASP A 259 8.67 -11.41 10.72
C ASP A 259 8.41 -10.43 9.57
N LEU A 260 9.05 -9.27 9.60
CA LEU A 260 8.92 -8.25 8.55
C LEU A 260 10.11 -8.31 7.62
N ILE A 261 9.91 -8.70 6.36
CA ILE A 261 10.98 -8.85 5.38
C ILE A 261 10.75 -7.92 4.18
N GLU A 262 11.72 -7.05 3.90
CA GLU A 262 11.71 -6.22 2.69
C GLU A 262 12.41 -6.94 1.54
N PHE A 263 11.70 -7.11 0.42
CA PHE A 263 12.31 -7.50 -0.85
C PHE A 263 12.51 -6.27 -1.73
N ARG A 264 13.78 -5.92 -1.96
CA ARG A 264 14.20 -4.81 -2.82
C ARG A 264 14.63 -5.33 -4.19
N GLY A 265 14.26 -4.61 -5.25
CA GLY A 265 14.84 -4.70 -6.60
C GLY A 265 15.03 -6.12 -7.18
N GLY A 266 14.10 -6.57 -8.03
CA GLY A 266 14.36 -7.71 -8.93
C GLY A 266 13.12 -8.37 -9.55
N MET A 267 11.97 -8.34 -8.87
CA MET A 267 10.68 -8.78 -9.41
C MET A 267 9.57 -7.85 -8.89
N MET A 268 9.05 -6.98 -9.76
CA MET A 268 8.13 -5.89 -9.41
C MET A 268 6.88 -6.37 -8.65
N VAL A 269 6.40 -7.58 -8.97
CA VAL A 269 5.10 -8.08 -8.51
C VAL A 269 5.06 -8.38 -7.01
N PHE A 270 6.16 -8.86 -6.40
CA PHE A 270 6.24 -9.15 -4.96
C PHE A 270 7.25 -8.28 -4.18
N SER A 271 7.85 -7.28 -4.83
CA SER A 271 8.73 -6.31 -4.16
C SER A 271 7.93 -5.45 -3.18
N GLY A 272 8.46 -5.27 -1.98
CA GLY A 272 7.77 -4.59 -0.87
C GLY A 272 8.08 -5.21 0.49
N VAL A 273 7.26 -4.86 1.47
CA VAL A 273 7.29 -5.41 2.83
C VAL A 273 6.42 -6.67 2.85
N ASN A 274 7.02 -7.81 3.19
CA ASN A 274 6.33 -9.08 3.39
C ASN A 274 6.19 -9.28 4.90
N ILE A 275 4.94 -9.46 5.34
CA ILE A 275 4.53 -9.66 6.72
C ILE A 275 4.33 -11.16 6.87
N VAL A 276 5.33 -11.82 7.43
CA VAL A 276 5.54 -13.25 7.30
C VAL A 276 5.13 -13.92 8.60
N GLU A 277 4.02 -14.66 8.57
CA GLU A 277 3.60 -15.47 9.71
C GLU A 277 4.66 -16.56 10.02
N PRO A 278 4.86 -16.96 11.29
CA PRO A 278 5.75 -18.07 11.63
C PRO A 278 5.54 -19.32 10.76
N GLY A 279 6.62 -19.81 10.15
CA GLY A 279 6.61 -20.99 9.28
C GLY A 279 6.21 -20.74 7.81
N ALA A 280 5.81 -19.51 7.46
CA ALA A 280 5.50 -19.09 6.08
C ALA A 280 6.71 -19.14 5.14
N LEU A 281 7.87 -18.77 5.66
CA LEU A 281 9.16 -18.77 4.99
C LEU A 281 10.21 -19.30 5.96
N GLU A 282 11.13 -20.11 5.43
CA GLU A 282 12.40 -20.36 6.10
C GLU A 282 13.25 -19.09 5.95
N ILE A 283 13.68 -18.50 7.06
CA ILE A 283 14.46 -17.26 7.08
C ILE A 283 15.81 -17.57 7.73
N THR A 284 16.90 -17.25 7.02
CA THR A 284 18.27 -17.48 7.49
C THR A 284 19.10 -16.20 7.36
N PRO A 285 19.85 -15.78 8.40
CA PRO A 285 20.77 -14.66 8.29
C PRO A 285 21.84 -14.90 7.22
N VAL A 286 22.13 -13.88 6.40
CA VAL A 286 23.24 -13.94 5.45
C VAL A 286 24.49 -13.45 6.16
N VAL A 287 25.31 -14.37 6.66
CA VAL A 287 26.61 -14.04 7.23
C VAL A 287 27.55 -13.64 6.08
N LYS A 288 28.10 -12.43 6.13
CA LYS A 288 29.21 -12.05 5.24
C LYS A 288 30.40 -12.96 5.57
N LYS A 289 30.85 -13.74 4.58
CA LYS A 289 32.17 -14.37 4.62
C LYS A 289 33.24 -13.32 4.38
#